data_AF-A0A543PWZ2-F1
#
_entry.id   AF-A0A543PWZ2-F1
#
_cell.length_a   1.000
_cell.length_b   1.000
_cell.length_c   1.000
_cell.angle_alpha   90.00
_cell.angle_beta   90.00
_cell.angle_gamma   90.00
#
_symmetry.space_group_name_H-M   'P 1'
#
loop_
_entity.id
_entity.type
_entity.pdbx_description
1 polymer ?
#
loop_
_entity_poly.entity_id
_entity_poly.type
_entity_poly.pdbx_seq_one_letter_code
_entity_poly.pdbx_strand_id
1 'polypeptide(L)' 'MDLYTHCGIRYLQVGVDWFERVGGPLVNDGNPPAGWSNPSQPGRVTVADDLATFTDDAGHKESFKKLDKPPSSATNCA' A
#
# COMPACT_ATOMS: atom_id res chain seq x y z
N MET A 1 12.18 -2.54 -0.70
CA MET A 1 10.92 -3.20 -0.33
C MET A 1 9.90 -2.68 -1.30
N ASP A 2 9.03 -3.54 -1.81
CA ASP A 2 8.16 -3.15 -2.92
C ASP A 2 6.72 -3.11 -2.41
N LEU A 3 6.03 -1.99 -2.67
CA LEU A 3 4.61 -1.85 -2.37
C LEU A 3 3.81 -2.55 -3.47
N TYR A 4 2.88 -3.43 -3.10
CA TYR A 4 2.01 -4.08 -4.08
C TYR A 4 0.97 -3.10 -4.61
N THR A 5 0.86 -2.99 -5.93
CA THR A 5 0.07 -1.96 -6.63
C THR A 5 -0.89 -2.51 -7.67
N HIS A 6 -0.79 -3.80 -8.06
CA HIS A 6 -1.49 -4.38 -9.21
C HIS A 6 -3.00 -4.07 -9.29
N CYS A 7 -3.71 -4.06 -8.15
CA CYS A 7 -5.15 -3.78 -8.09
C CYS A 7 -5.48 -2.44 -7.43
N GLY A 8 -4.57 -1.48 -7.58
CA GLY A 8 -4.54 -0.29 -6.76
C GLY A 8 -3.86 -0.53 -5.41
N ILE A 9 -3.63 0.56 -4.70
CA ILE A 9 -2.92 0.59 -3.43
C ILE A 9 -3.95 0.72 -2.31
N ARG A 10 -4.10 -0.35 -1.54
CA ARG A 10 -5.04 -0.39 -0.41
C ARG A 10 -4.40 -0.89 0.86
N TYR A 11 -3.68 -1.99 0.77
CA TYR A 11 -3.07 -2.62 1.94
C TYR A 11 -1.55 -2.66 1.79
N LEU A 12 -0.87 -2.57 2.92
CA LEU A 12 0.55 -2.75 3.05
C LEU A 12 0.80 -3.76 4.16
N GLN A 13 1.63 -4.76 3.89
CA GLN A 13 2.08 -5.71 4.90
C GLN A 13 3.55 -5.42 5.24
N VAL A 14 3.84 -5.23 6.54
CA VAL A 14 5.22 -5.07 7.04
C VAL A 14 5.42 -6.11 8.14
N GLY A 15 6.17 -7.17 7.82
CA GLY A 15 6.29 -8.34 8.70
C GLY A 15 4.93 -9.02 8.89
N VAL A 16 4.46 -9.10 10.13
CA VAL A 16 3.15 -9.68 10.49
C VAL A 16 2.03 -8.66 10.53
N ASP A 17 2.37 -7.37 10.54
CA ASP A 17 1.41 -6.28 10.69
C ASP A 17 0.81 -5.90 9.34
N TRP A 18 -0.49 -5.63 9.36
CA TRP A 18 -1.25 -5.14 8.21
C TRP A 18 -1.66 -3.71 8.42
N PHE A 19 -1.59 -2.92 7.34
CA PHE A 19 -1.95 -1.52 7.33
C PHE A 19 -2.89 -1.24 6.16
N GLU A 20 -3.89 -0.38 6.35
CA GLU A 20 -4.77 0.12 5.28
C GLU A 20 -4.45 1.57 4.94
N ARG A 21 -4.45 1.89 3.65
CA ARG A 21 -4.17 3.23 3.13
C ARG A 21 -5.14 4.25 3.72
N VAL A 22 -4.58 5.32 4.27
CA VAL A 22 -5.34 6.46 4.76
C VAL A 22 -6.02 7.17 3.59
N GLY A 23 -7.31 7.45 3.71
CA GLY A 23 -8.10 8.04 2.63
C GLY A 23 -8.68 7.02 1.64
N GLY A 24 -8.61 5.72 1.95
CA GLY A 24 -9.19 4.65 1.15
C GLY A 24 -8.27 4.17 0.02
N PRO A 25 -8.74 3.23 -0.83
CA PRO A 25 -7.95 2.67 -1.92
C PRO A 25 -7.54 3.74 -2.95
N LEU A 26 -6.28 3.69 -3.39
CA LEU A 26 -5.81 4.47 -4.54
C LEU A 26 -5.78 3.58 -5.78
N VAL A 27 -6.78 3.75 -6.63
CA VAL A 27 -7.04 2.88 -7.77
C VAL A 27 -7.51 3.70 -8.98
N ASN A 28 -7.17 3.25 -10.17
CA ASN A 28 -7.65 3.76 -11.44
C ASN A 28 -8.00 2.58 -12.36
N ASP A 29 -9.29 2.38 -12.64
CA ASP A 29 -9.79 1.30 -13.50
C ASP A 29 -9.23 -0.10 -13.13
N GLY A 30 -9.28 -0.44 -11.83
CA GLY A 30 -8.77 -1.70 -11.31
C GLY A 30 -7.25 -1.84 -11.28
N ASN A 31 -6.50 -0.81 -11.66
CA ASN A 31 -5.04 -0.75 -11.71
C ASN A 31 -4.51 0.38 -10.82
N PRO A 32 -3.20 0.46 -10.56
CA PRO A 32 -2.67 1.65 -9.89
C PRO A 32 -2.75 2.87 -10.84
N PRO A 33 -2.85 4.10 -10.30
CA PRO A 33 -2.86 5.31 -11.13
C PRO A 33 -1.59 5.48 -11.97
N ALA A 34 -1.67 6.33 -13.00
CA ALA A 34 -0.50 6.68 -13.80
C ALA A 34 0.65 7.20 -12.93
N GLY A 35 1.88 6.81 -13.26
CA GLY A 35 3.07 7.10 -12.47
C GLY A 35 3.51 5.96 -11.55
N TRP A 36 2.61 5.06 -11.18
CA TRP A 36 2.92 3.88 -10.37
C TRP A 36 3.30 2.68 -11.25
N SER A 37 4.30 1.93 -10.80
CA SER A 37 4.67 0.64 -11.37
C SER A 37 3.61 -0.42 -11.05
N ASN A 38 3.53 -1.47 -11.86
CA ASN A 38 2.57 -2.57 -11.75
C ASN A 38 3.32 -3.88 -12.09
N PRO A 39 3.35 -4.92 -11.22
CA PRO A 39 2.49 -5.16 -10.06
C PRO A 39 2.97 -4.60 -8.73
N SER A 40 4.15 -4.01 -8.69
CA SER A 40 4.70 -3.43 -7.47
C SER A 40 5.53 -2.17 -7.75
N GLN A 41 5.54 -1.26 -6.78
CA GLN A 41 6.32 -0.03 -6.81
C GLN A 41 7.52 -0.17 -5.85
N PRO A 42 8.77 -0.04 -6.32
CA PRO A 42 9.92 -0.04 -5.45
C PRO A 42 9.93 1.23 -4.59
N GLY A 43 10.26 1.07 -3.31
CA GLY A 43 10.42 2.21 -2.42
C GLY A 43 10.88 1.82 -1.02
N ARG A 44 10.60 2.72 -0.08
CA ARG A 44 10.93 2.58 1.33
C ARG A 44 9.69 2.76 2.17
N VAL A 45 9.55 1.92 3.20
CA VAL A 45 8.53 2.05 4.22
C VAL A 45 9.19 2.41 5.54
N THR A 46 8.64 3.39 6.24
CA THR A 46 8.99 3.71 7.62
C THR A 46 7.75 3.52 8.48
N VAL A 47 7.88 2.78 9.58
CA VAL A 47 6.79 2.53 10.53
C VAL A 47 7.08 3.29 11.82
N ALA A 48 6.10 4.05 12.28
CA ALA A 48 6.11 4.73 13.57
C ALA A 48 4.75 4.47 14.25
N ASP A 49 4.78 3.76 15.39
CA ASP A 49 3.59 3.29 16.10
C ASP A 49 2.62 2.56 15.15
N ASP A 50 1.41 3.09 14.99
CA ASP A 50 0.34 2.54 14.16
C ASP A 50 0.29 3.14 12.75
N LEU A 51 1.33 3.87 12.33
CA LEU A 51 1.39 4.52 11.02
C LEU A 51 2.61 4.04 10.22
N ALA A 52 2.35 3.47 9.05
CA ALA A 52 3.37 3.17 8.05
C ALA A 52 3.32 4.24 6.94
N THR A 53 4.48 4.77 6.56
CA THR A 53 4.61 5.72 5.45
C THR A 53 5.49 5.11 4.36
N PHE A 54 4.94 4.98 3.15
CA PHE A 54 5.66 4.63 1.94
C PHE A 54 6.18 5.89 1.23
N THR A 55 7.40 5.82 0.71
CA THR A 55 7.98 6.84 -0.18
C THR A 55 8.86 6.19 -1.25
N ASP A 56 8.95 6.80 -2.43
CA ASP A 56 9.86 6.38 -3.50
C ASP A 56 10.56 7.56 -4.19
N ASP A 57 11.50 7.24 -5.09
CA ASP A 57 12.26 8.21 -5.88
C ASP A 57 11.42 8.92 -6.96
N ALA A 58 10.23 8.41 -7.30
CA ALA A 58 9.28 9.07 -8.19
C ALA A 58 8.48 10.19 -7.48
N GLY A 59 8.64 10.31 -6.16
CA GLY A 59 8.00 11.33 -5.33
C GLY A 59 6.65 10.91 -4.77
N HIS A 60 6.27 9.64 -4.88
CA HIS A 60 5.04 9.16 -4.23
C HIS A 60 5.21 9.13 -2.72
N LYS A 61 4.14 9.46 -2.00
CA LYS A 61 4.08 9.35 -0.54
C LYS A 61 2.69 8.93 -0.09
N GLU A 62 2.60 7.74 0.49
CA GLU A 62 1.34 7.17 0.96
C GLU A 62 1.44 6.77 2.42
N SER A 63 0.38 7.08 3.18
CA SER A 63 0.28 6.74 4.60
C SER A 63 -0.71 5.60 4.80
N PHE A 64 -0.41 4.69 5.71
CA PHE A 64 -1.22 3.53 6.03
C PHE A 64 -1.38 3.39 7.54
N LYS A 65 -2.60 3.16 8.00
CA LYS A 65 -2.90 2.96 9.41
C LYS A 65 -2.97 1.47 9.73
N LYS A 66 -2.36 1.07 10.85
CA LYS A 66 -2.35 -0.32 11.32
C LYS A 66 -3.77 -0.83 11.54
N LEU A 67 -3.98 -2.08 11.15
CA LEU A 67 -5.21 -2.82 11.38
C LEU A 67 -5.03 -3.75 12.58
N ASP A 68 -6.09 -3.89 13.39
CA ASP A 68 -6.10 -4.84 14.51
C ASP A 68 -6.05 -6.31 14.03
N LYS A 69 -6.46 -6.56 12.77
CA LYS A 69 -6.49 -7.88 12.15
C LYS A 69 -6.14 -7.82 10.66
N PRO A 70 -5.60 -8.90 10.08
CA PRO A 70 -5.40 -8.99 8.64
C PRO A 70 -6.70 -8.76 7.85
N PRO A 71 -6.65 -8.08 6.70
CA PRO A 71 -7.81 -7.91 5.85
C PRO A 71 -8.19 -9.25 5.21
N SER A 72 -9.49 -9.54 5.17
CA SER A 72 -10.04 -10.80 4.66
C SER A 72 -9.81 -11.04 3.15
N SER A 73 -9.41 -10.00 2.41
CA SER A 73 -9.27 -10.03 0.93
C SER A 73 -7.97 -9.39 0.46
N ALA A 74 -6.89 -9.47 1.25
CA ALA A 74 -5.61 -8.84 0.91
C ALA A 74 -4.97 -9.37 -0.39
N THR A 75 -5.28 -10.62 -0.76
CA THR A 75 -4.54 -11.38 -1.78
C THR A 75 -5.28 -11.52 -3.10
N ASN A 76 -6.60 -11.37 -3.11
CA ASN A 76 -7.41 -11.54 -4.32
C ASN A 76 -8.12 -10.23 -4.57
N CYS A 77 -7.76 -9.57 -5.66
CA CYS A 77 -8.47 -8.40 -6.17
C CYS A 77 -9.97 -8.72 -6.17
N ALA A 78 -10.72 -7.96 -5.37
CA ALA A 78 -12.12 -8.20 -5.10
C ALA A 78 -12.99 -8.06 -6.36
#